data_AF-A0A7V1SJX4-F1
#
_entry.id   AF-A0A7V1SJX4-F1
#
_cell.length_a   1.000
_cell.length_b   1.000
_cell.length_c   1.000
_cell.angle_alpha   90.00
_cell.angle_beta   90.00
_cell.angle_gamma   90.00
#
_symmetry.space_group_name_H-M   'P 1'
#
loop_
_entity.id
_entity.type
_entity.pdbx_description
1 polymer ?
#
loop_
_entity_poly.entity_id
_entity_poly.type
_entity_poly.pdbx_seq_one_letter_code
_entity_poly.pdbx_strand_id
1 'polypeptide(L)'
;MDVQDRVLESWREHIDNMEESLNILEKGINEAADMTEICTDEWCTATEHVIDDLSNSLFSISEPTWSTDEDSRRLKDLKRRIHDIYAKYKITSNR
;
A
#
# COMPACT_ATOMS: atom_id res chain seq x y z
N MET A 1 -28.14 -15.03 -0.34
CA MET A 1 -26.86 -14.33 -0.14
C MET A 1 -26.08 -15.15 0.84
N ASP A 2 -25.09 -15.89 0.34
CA ASP A 2 -24.26 -16.78 1.14
C ASP A 2 -23.38 -15.95 2.07
N VAL A 3 -23.08 -16.46 3.27
CA VAL A 3 -22.14 -15.82 4.20
C VAL A 3 -20.75 -15.72 3.56
N GLN A 4 -20.38 -16.72 2.75
CA GLN A 4 -19.10 -16.73 2.03
C GLN A 4 -18.98 -15.57 1.04
N ASP A 5 -20.06 -15.28 0.31
CA ASP A 5 -20.11 -14.17 -0.67
C ASP A 5 -19.88 -12.82 0.02
N ARG A 6 -20.54 -12.58 1.16
CA ARG A 6 -20.39 -11.32 1.90
C ARG A 6 -19.00 -11.12 2.47
N VAL A 7 -18.38 -12.20 2.97
CA VAL A 7 -17.01 -12.14 3.48
C VAL A 7 -16.03 -11.86 2.34
N LEU A 8 -16.22 -12.51 1.20
CA LEU A 8 -15.36 -12.30 0.03
C LEU A 8 -15.51 -10.87 -0.52
N GLU A 9 -16.72 -10.34 -0.58
CA GLU A 9 -17.00 -8.96 -1.01
C GLU A 9 -16.32 -7.94 -0.09
N SER A 10 -16.52 -8.04 1.23
CA SER A 10 -15.88 -7.14 2.19
C SER A 10 -14.36 -7.25 2.18
N TRP A 11 -13.82 -8.45 1.97
CA TRP A 11 -12.39 -8.65 1.81
C TRP A 11 -11.87 -7.96 0.54
N ARG A 12 -12.57 -8.07 -0.59
CA ARG A 12 -12.20 -7.38 -1.84
C ARG A 12 -12.24 -5.87 -1.69
N GLU A 13 -13.27 -5.34 -1.03
CA GLU A 13 -13.36 -3.92 -0.71
C GLU A 13 -12.19 -3.47 0.18
N HIS A 14 -11.75 -4.30 1.13
CA HIS A 14 -10.55 -4.00 1.90
C HIS A 14 -9.28 -3.95 1.02
N ILE A 15 -9.11 -4.89 0.08
CA ILE A 15 -8.02 -4.87 -0.90
C ILE A 15 -8.06 -3.61 -1.76
N ASP A 16 -9.25 -3.21 -2.25
CA ASP A 16 -9.43 -1.99 -3.05
C ASP A 16 -9.03 -0.73 -2.26
N ASN A 17 -9.41 -0.66 -0.98
CA ASN A 17 -9.01 0.44 -0.10
C ASN A 17 -7.49 0.48 0.17
N MET A 18 -6.83 -0.69 0.25
CA MET A 18 -5.37 -0.75 0.36
C MET A 18 -4.71 -0.27 -0.93
N GLU A 19 -5.23 -0.67 -2.10
CA GLU A 19 -4.76 -0.20 -3.39
C GLU A 19 -4.84 1.34 -3.51
N GLU A 20 -5.96 1.93 -3.10
CA GLU A 20 -6.13 3.39 -3.11
C GLU A 20 -5.20 4.09 -2.10
N SER A 21 -4.98 3.49 -0.93
CA SER A 21 -4.02 4.00 0.04
C SER A 21 -2.59 4.03 -0.54
N LEU A 22 -2.19 3.00 -1.29
CA LEU A 22 -0.91 2.99 -2.01
C LEU A 22 -0.86 4.04 -3.12
N ASN A 23 -1.96 4.27 -3.84
CA ASN A 23 -2.05 5.33 -4.87
C ASN A 23 -1.80 6.72 -4.27
N ILE A 24 -2.43 7.02 -3.14
CA ILE A 24 -2.28 8.30 -2.43
C ILE A 24 -0.84 8.49 -1.96
N LEU A 25 -0.27 7.47 -1.32
CA LEU A 25 1.12 7.51 -0.84
C LEU A 25 2.12 7.71 -1.99
N GLU A 26 1.98 6.91 -3.05
CA GLU A 26 2.87 7.01 -4.21
C GLU A 26 2.77 8.38 -4.89
N LYS A 27 1.56 8.94 -5.01
CA LYS A 27 1.36 10.28 -5.53
C LYS A 27 2.08 11.34 -4.68
N GLY A 28 1.96 11.26 -3.35
CA GLY A 28 2.67 12.18 -2.45
C GLY A 28 4.19 12.09 -2.58
N ILE A 29 4.75 10.88 -2.74
CA ILE A 29 6.19 10.69 -2.97
C ILE A 29 6.63 11.24 -4.33
N ASN A 30 5.79 11.14 -5.36
CA ASN A 30 6.08 11.71 -6.69
C ASN A 30 6.10 13.24 -6.65
N GLU A 31 5.08 13.84 -6.05
CA GLU A 31 4.99 15.29 -5.89
C GLU A 31 6.17 15.81 -5.08
N ALA A 32 6.59 15.09 -4.03
CA ALA A 32 7.78 15.40 -3.25
C ALA A 32 9.08 15.36 -4.07
N ALA A 33 9.21 14.40 -4.99
CA ALA A 33 10.40 14.24 -5.82
C ALA A 33 10.63 15.39 -6.81
N ASP A 34 9.57 16.12 -7.17
CA ASP A 34 9.60 17.26 -8.07
C ASP A 34 9.85 18.60 -7.33
N MET A 35 9.91 18.58 -6.00
CA MET A 35 10.08 19.77 -5.17
C MET A 35 11.44 19.75 -4.43
N THR A 36 12.23 20.80 -4.58
CA THR A 36 13.65 20.84 -4.15
C THR A 36 13.90 20.91 -2.63
N GLU A 37 12.87 21.14 -1.80
CA GLU A 37 13.03 21.37 -0.35
C GLU A 37 12.11 20.48 0.53
N ILE A 38 11.49 19.42 -0.01
CA ILE A 38 10.41 18.71 0.72
C ILE A 38 10.87 17.72 1.80
N CYS A 39 12.08 17.16 1.74
CA CYS A 39 12.55 16.33 2.88
C CYS A 39 12.94 17.23 4.06
N THR A 40 11.94 17.85 4.69
CA THR A 40 12.05 18.23 6.08
C THR A 40 12.08 16.93 6.89
N ASP A 41 12.89 16.89 7.96
CA ASP A 41 13.06 15.68 8.79
C ASP A 41 11.72 15.10 9.26
N GLU A 42 10.73 15.97 9.48
CA GLU A 42 9.37 15.61 9.87
C GLU A 42 8.60 14.91 8.75
N TRP A 43 8.62 15.43 7.52
CA TRP A 43 7.91 14.82 6.40
C TRP A 43 8.48 13.44 6.07
N CYS A 44 9.81 13.31 6.06
CA CYS A 44 10.48 12.05 5.80
C CYS A 44 10.15 11.02 6.91
N THR A 45 10.25 11.40 8.18
CA THR A 45 9.89 10.51 9.29
C THR A 45 8.41 10.07 9.23
N ALA A 46 7.49 11.01 9.00
CA ALA A 46 6.06 10.71 8.91
C ALA A 46 5.73 9.79 7.72
N THR A 47 6.35 10.04 6.57
CA THR A 47 6.15 9.22 5.36
C THR A 47 6.70 7.80 5.55
N GLU A 48 7.87 7.64 6.19
CA GLU A 48 8.43 6.33 6.50
C GLU A 48 7.50 5.53 7.43
N HIS A 49 6.94 6.17 8.47
CA HIS A 49 5.95 5.52 9.33
C HIS A 49 4.68 5.08 8.59
N VAL A 50 4.16 5.90 7.68
CA VAL A 50 3.00 5.51 6.85
C VAL A 50 3.32 4.31 5.96
N ILE A 51 4.53 4.28 5.36
CA ILE A 51 4.98 3.13 4.56
C ILE A 51 5.02 1.85 5.42
N ASP A 52 5.59 1.95 6.63
CA ASP A 52 5.68 0.82 7.55
C ASP A 52 4.30 0.32 8.00
N ASP A 53 3.38 1.22 8.34
CA ASP A 53 2.02 0.88 8.77
C ASP A 53 1.23 0.20 7.65
N LEU A 54 1.32 0.71 6.41
CA LEU A 54 0.66 0.10 5.25
C LEU A 54 1.30 -1.25 4.88
N SER A 55 2.62 -1.37 5.00
CA SER A 55 3.33 -2.63 4.81
C SER A 55 2.84 -3.67 5.82
N ASN A 56 2.89 -3.35 7.11
CA ASN A 56 2.41 -4.22 8.19
C ASN A 56 0.95 -4.64 7.98
N SER A 57 0.10 -3.68 7.62
CA SER A 57 -1.31 -3.94 7.30
C SER A 57 -1.45 -4.94 6.15
N LEU A 58 -0.82 -4.69 4.99
CA LEU A 58 -0.85 -5.60 3.83
C LEU A 58 -0.37 -7.01 4.14
N PHE A 59 0.73 -7.13 4.87
CA PHE A 59 1.30 -8.44 5.22
C PHE A 59 0.49 -9.18 6.28
N SER A 60 -0.34 -8.49 7.06
CA SER A 60 -1.27 -9.10 8.03
C SER A 60 -2.59 -9.58 7.41
N ILE A 61 -2.92 -9.17 6.18
CA ILE A 61 -4.17 -9.57 5.52
C ILE A 61 -4.20 -11.09 5.31
N SER A 62 -5.21 -11.71 5.94
CA SER A 62 -5.54 -13.12 5.78
C SER A 62 -6.50 -13.30 4.62
N GLU A 63 -6.16 -14.20 3.70
CA GLU A 63 -6.94 -14.48 2.50
C GLU A 63 -8.01 -15.57 2.79
N PRO A 64 -9.28 -15.38 2.40
CA PRO A 64 -10.31 -16.42 2.48
C PRO A 64 -9.93 -17.63 1.62
N THR A 65 -10.17 -18.86 2.10
CA THR A 65 -9.77 -20.07 1.36
C THR A 65 -10.56 -20.33 0.08
N TRP A 66 -11.66 -19.59 -0.13
CA TRP A 66 -12.53 -19.63 -1.31
C TRP A 66 -12.34 -18.41 -2.22
N SER A 67 -11.28 -17.63 -2.03
CA SER A 67 -10.87 -16.59 -2.97
C SER A 67 -10.46 -17.21 -4.32
N THR A 68 -10.48 -16.38 -5.36
CA THR A 68 -10.01 -16.80 -6.69
C THR A 68 -8.50 -16.60 -6.83
N ASP A 69 -7.88 -17.27 -7.81
CA ASP A 69 -6.47 -17.02 -8.16
C ASP A 69 -6.19 -15.55 -8.52
N GLU A 70 -7.19 -14.85 -9.07
CA GLU A 70 -7.10 -13.43 -9.38
C GLU A 70 -7.01 -12.59 -8.10
N ASP A 71 -7.86 -12.87 -7.12
CA ASP A 71 -7.81 -12.24 -5.79
C ASP A 71 -6.43 -12.44 -5.13
N SER A 72 -5.89 -13.66 -5.17
CA SER A 72 -4.57 -13.97 -4.62
C SER A 72 -3.46 -13.18 -5.33
N ARG A 73 -3.57 -13.00 -6.66
CA ARG A 73 -2.60 -12.20 -7.44
C ARG A 73 -2.68 -10.73 -7.06
N ARG A 74 -3.88 -10.16 -6.95
CA ARG A 74 -4.06 -8.75 -6.53
C ARG A 74 -3.36 -8.47 -5.20
N LEU A 75 -3.57 -9.29 -4.17
CA LEU A 75 -2.89 -9.11 -2.87
C LEU A 75 -1.36 -9.22 -2.99
N LYS A 76 -0.84 -10.16 -3.79
CA LYS A 76 0.61 -10.29 -4.03
C LYS A 76 1.19 -9.08 -4.74
N ASP A 77 0.48 -8.54 -5.72
CA ASP A 77 0.91 -7.36 -6.47
C ASP A 77 0.96 -6.13 -5.56
N LEU A 78 -0.02 -5.94 -4.66
CA LEU A 78 0.03 -4.87 -3.66
C LEU A 78 1.21 -5.02 -2.68
N LYS A 79 1.47 -6.24 -2.19
CA LYS A 79 2.63 -6.54 -1.32
C LYS A 79 3.97 -6.24 -2.01
N ARG A 80 4.07 -6.50 -3.32
CA ARG A 80 5.26 -6.11 -4.09
C ARG A 80 5.33 -4.59 -4.25
N ARG A 81 4.21 -3.96 -4.59
CA ARG A 81 4.13 -2.52 -4.86
C ARG A 81 4.53 -1.66 -3.66
N ILE A 82 4.19 -2.04 -2.43
CA ILE A 82 4.65 -1.30 -1.23
C ILE A 82 6.18 -1.32 -1.09
N HIS A 83 6.86 -2.41 -1.47
CA HIS A 83 8.32 -2.45 -1.51
C HIS A 83 8.90 -1.54 -2.59
N ASP A 84 8.26 -1.50 -3.77
CA ASP A 84 8.65 -0.61 -4.87
C ASP A 84 8.49 0.88 -4.44
N ILE A 85 7.41 1.20 -3.72
CA ILE A 85 7.17 2.53 -3.13
C ILE A 85 8.23 2.88 -2.08
N TYR A 86 8.59 1.95 -1.19
CA TYR A 86 9.64 2.17 -0.19
C TYR A 86 11.00 2.45 -0.85
N ALA A 87 11.36 1.70 -1.88
CA ALA A 87 12.59 1.91 -2.64
C ALA A 87 12.61 3.31 -3.29
N LYS A 88 11.47 3.73 -3.87
CA LYS A 88 11.31 5.07 -4.45
C LYS A 88 11.45 6.17 -3.40
N TYR A 89 10.78 6.01 -2.26
CA TYR A 89 10.89 6.93 -1.13
C TYR A 89 12.35 7.10 -0.69
N LYS A 90 13.11 6.02 -0.54
CA LYS A 90 14.54 6.09 -0.16
C LYS A 90 15.42 6.82 -1.18
N ILE A 91 15.06 6.79 -2.46
CA ILE A 91 15.74 7.58 -3.50
C ILE A 91 15.38 9.06 -3.35
N THR A 92 14.11 9.37 -3.09
CA THR A 92 13.63 10.75 -2.90
C THR A 92 14.15 11.38 -1.61
N SER A 93 14.20 10.65 -0.50
CA SER A 93 14.60 11.16 0.82
C SER A 93 16.11 11.36 0.97
N ASN A 94 16.92 10.71 0.14
CA ASN A 94 18.38 10.82 0.16
C ASN A 94 18.93 11.83 -0.88
N ARG A 95 18.05 12.57 -1.56
CA ARG A 95 18.42 13.67 -2.47
C ARG A 95 18.64 14.95 -1.69
#